data_AF-X1T8D8-F1
#
_entry.id   AF-X1T8D8-F1
#
_cell.length_a   1.000
_cell.length_b   1.000
_cell.length_c   1.000
_cell.angle_alpha   90.00
_cell.angle_beta   90.00
_cell.angle_gamma   90.00
#
_symmetry.space_group_name_H-M   'P 1'
#
loop_
_entity.id
_entity.type
_entity.pdbx_description
1 polymer ?
#
loop_
_entity_poly.entity_id
_entity_poly.type
_entity_poly.pdbx_seq_one_letter_code
_entity_poly.pdbx_strand_id
1 'polypeptide(L)'
;REVTNNARRVLEIMNYEIKGASSVYTPTTDSAQLSLETRKYLPEGEETAYIDFFLCGQQLCWRKESQDPVVLTTNNVEVSNLIFTQVGEAPSIQINLTVDYKNPENRTEYQASISLTSVASHRSY
;
A
#
# COMPACT_ATOMS: atom_id res chain seq x y z
N ARG A 1 8.45 18.56 2.36
CA ARG A 1 7.97 17.91 3.62
C ARG A 1 6.75 17.03 3.38
N GLU A 2 5.75 17.52 2.65
CA GLU A 2 4.49 16.80 2.39
C GLU A 2 4.65 15.46 1.66
N VAL A 3 5.43 15.44 0.57
CA VAL A 3 5.77 14.21 -0.19
C VAL A 3 6.38 13.13 0.71
N THR A 4 7.43 13.47 1.47
CA THR A 4 8.09 12.56 2.40
C THR A 4 7.16 12.04 3.50
N ASN A 5 6.32 12.89 4.07
CA ASN A 5 5.38 12.49 5.12
C ASN A 5 4.31 11.53 4.60
N ASN A 6 3.76 11.80 3.41
CA ASN A 6 2.81 10.90 2.75
C ASN A 6 3.44 9.54 2.49
N ALA A 7 4.62 9.51 1.83
CA ALA A 7 5.30 8.28 1.48
C ALA A 7 5.63 7.42 2.72
N ARG A 8 6.12 8.05 3.80
CA ARG A 8 6.40 7.36 5.07
C ARG A 8 5.15 6.81 5.74
N ARG A 9 4.11 7.64 5.91
CA ARG A 9 2.85 7.23 6.55
C ARG A 9 2.22 6.04 5.82
N VAL A 10 2.19 6.10 4.50
CA VAL A 10 1.64 5.05 3.65
C VAL A 10 2.44 3.75 3.78
N LEU A 11 3.77 3.82 3.77
CA LEU A 11 4.60 2.63 4.00
C LEU A 11 4.45 2.06 5.40
N GLU A 12 4.31 2.89 6.43
CA GLU A 12 4.06 2.43 7.79
C GLU A 12 2.74 1.66 7.88
N ILE A 13 1.67 2.14 7.24
CA ILE A 13 0.38 1.45 7.16
C ILE A 13 0.52 0.11 6.44
N MET A 14 1.10 0.09 5.24
CA MET A 14 1.29 -1.16 4.47
C MET A 14 2.14 -2.16 5.25
N ASN A 15 3.26 -1.72 5.83
CA ASN A 15 4.13 -2.58 6.64
C ASN A 15 3.42 -3.13 7.88
N TYR A 16 2.57 -2.33 8.52
CA TYR A 16 1.80 -2.77 9.68
C TYR A 16 0.81 -3.86 9.30
N GLU A 17 0.07 -3.68 8.21
CA GLU A 17 -0.91 -4.68 7.77
C GLU A 17 -0.24 -5.94 7.22
N ILE A 18 0.86 -5.84 6.46
CA ILE A 18 1.64 -7.02 6.02
C ILE A 18 2.13 -7.84 7.21
N LYS A 19 2.66 -7.18 8.25
CA LYS A 19 3.13 -7.86 9.47
C LYS A 19 2.00 -8.55 10.24
N GLY A 20 0.78 -8.02 10.13
CA GLY A 20 -0.41 -8.54 10.80
C GLY A 20 -1.30 -9.44 9.93
N ALA A 21 -0.90 -9.68 8.69
CA ALA A 21 -1.60 -10.57 7.77
C ALA A 21 -1.35 -12.04 8.15
N SER A 22 -2.34 -12.89 7.88
CA SER A 22 -2.19 -14.35 7.96
C SER A 22 -1.40 -14.86 6.77
N SER A 23 -1.69 -14.34 5.58
CA SER A 23 -1.08 -14.75 4.31
C SER A 23 -1.16 -13.64 3.27
N VAL A 24 -0.42 -13.80 2.17
CA VAL A 24 -0.63 -12.99 0.95
C VAL A 24 -1.59 -13.75 0.06
N TYR A 25 -2.70 -13.12 -0.30
CA TYR A 25 -3.69 -13.70 -1.20
C TYR A 25 -3.22 -13.53 -2.65
N THR A 26 -2.52 -14.54 -3.14
CA THR A 26 -1.88 -14.54 -4.47
C THR A 26 -2.83 -14.43 -5.68
N PRO A 27 -4.09 -14.89 -5.65
CA PRO A 27 -4.95 -14.81 -6.85
C PRO A 27 -5.22 -13.40 -7.37
N THR A 28 -5.19 -12.39 -6.51
CA THR A 28 -5.40 -10.97 -6.87
C THR A 28 -4.19 -10.09 -6.55
N THR A 29 -3.08 -10.70 -6.11
CA THR A 29 -1.83 -9.97 -5.89
C THR A 29 -1.01 -9.97 -7.16
N ASP A 30 -0.65 -8.79 -7.63
CA ASP A 30 0.26 -8.58 -8.76
C ASP A 30 1.29 -7.48 -8.41
N SER A 31 1.93 -6.91 -9.43
CA SER A 31 2.90 -5.83 -9.19
C SER A 31 2.24 -4.54 -8.69
N ALA A 32 1.01 -4.22 -9.06
CA ALA A 32 0.33 -2.97 -8.72
C ALA A 32 -0.70 -3.11 -7.59
N GLN A 33 -1.11 -4.33 -7.26
CA GLN A 33 -2.05 -4.63 -6.19
C GLN A 33 -1.48 -5.67 -5.23
N LEU A 34 -1.60 -5.41 -3.93
CA LEU A 34 -1.30 -6.36 -2.86
C LEU A 34 -2.58 -6.72 -2.13
N SER A 35 -2.88 -8.01 -2.06
CA SER A 35 -4.04 -8.53 -1.33
C SER A 35 -3.56 -9.36 -0.14
N LEU A 36 -4.02 -9.01 1.06
CA LEU A 36 -3.61 -9.64 2.32
C LEU A 36 -4.79 -10.33 2.97
N GLU A 37 -4.61 -11.59 3.34
CA GLU A 37 -5.56 -12.31 4.17
C GLU A 37 -5.35 -11.93 5.63
N THR A 38 -6.42 -11.65 6.38
CA THR A 38 -6.34 -11.28 7.78
C THR A 38 -7.54 -11.79 8.57
N ARG A 39 -7.35 -11.95 9.88
CA ARG A 39 -8.44 -12.17 10.86
C ARG A 39 -8.88 -10.88 11.54
N LYS A 40 -8.35 -9.73 11.09
CA LYS A 40 -8.79 -8.40 11.53
C LYS A 40 -9.92 -7.93 10.63
N TYR A 41 -10.77 -7.05 11.14
CA TYR A 41 -11.84 -6.39 10.36
C TYR A 41 -12.84 -7.37 9.73
N LEU A 42 -13.10 -8.50 10.41
CA LEU A 42 -14.05 -9.52 9.95
C LEU A 42 -15.46 -8.91 9.79
N PRO A 43 -16.10 -9.10 8.62
CA PRO A 43 -17.53 -8.93 8.49
C PRO A 43 -18.28 -9.84 9.47
N GLU A 44 -19.54 -9.49 9.78
CA GLU A 44 -20.36 -10.31 10.67
C GLU A 44 -20.57 -11.71 10.07
N GLY A 45 -20.17 -12.75 10.82
CA GLY A 45 -20.32 -14.15 10.40
C GLY A 45 -19.14 -14.74 9.62
N GLU A 46 -18.09 -13.96 9.32
CA GLU A 46 -16.91 -14.42 8.60
C GLU A 46 -15.73 -14.76 9.54
N GLU A 47 -14.93 -15.77 9.18
CA GLU A 47 -13.72 -16.17 9.93
C GLU A 47 -12.42 -15.57 9.36
N THR A 48 -12.49 -15.11 8.11
CA THR A 48 -11.36 -14.52 7.36
C THR A 48 -11.85 -13.30 6.58
N ALA A 49 -11.00 -12.29 6.46
CA ALA A 49 -11.22 -11.09 5.66
C ALA A 49 -9.98 -10.75 4.82
N TYR A 50 -10.15 -9.87 3.84
CA TYR A 50 -9.07 -9.41 2.99
C TYR A 50 -8.86 -7.89 3.10
N ILE A 51 -7.61 -7.49 2.91
CA ILE A 51 -7.21 -6.09 2.74
C ILE A 51 -6.47 -5.96 1.42
N ASP A 52 -7.01 -5.16 0.52
CA ASP A 52 -6.38 -4.84 -0.76
C ASP A 52 -5.69 -3.49 -0.67
N PHE A 53 -4.45 -3.39 -1.15
CA PHE A 53 -3.74 -2.14 -1.43
C PHE A 53 -3.57 -1.99 -2.94
N PHE A 54 -4.00 -0.87 -3.49
CA PHE A 54 -3.98 -0.62 -4.93
C PHE A 54 -4.05 0.88 -5.23
N LEU A 55 -3.85 1.25 -6.51
CA LEU A 55 -4.03 2.62 -6.96
C LEU A 55 -5.47 2.90 -7.35
N CYS A 56 -6.05 3.94 -6.74
CA CYS A 56 -7.34 4.53 -7.13
C CYS A 56 -7.07 5.81 -7.92
N GLY A 57 -6.83 5.65 -9.23
CA GLY A 57 -6.27 6.72 -10.06
C GLY A 57 -4.77 6.89 -9.76
N GLN A 58 -4.36 8.07 -9.30
CA GLN A 58 -2.98 8.36 -8.92
C GLN A 58 -2.78 8.45 -7.40
N GLN A 59 -3.70 7.91 -6.63
CA GLN A 59 -3.64 7.89 -5.17
C GLN A 59 -3.56 6.44 -4.69
N LEU A 60 -2.82 6.20 -3.60
CA LEU A 60 -2.88 4.90 -2.95
C LEU A 60 -4.19 4.78 -2.17
N CYS A 61 -4.91 3.69 -2.40
CA CYS A 61 -6.07 3.26 -1.65
C CYS A 61 -5.81 1.95 -0.92
N TRP A 62 -6.58 1.73 0.14
CA TRP A 62 -6.83 0.40 0.65
C TRP A 62 -8.33 0.07 0.61
N ARG A 63 -8.67 -1.21 0.60
CA ARG A 63 -10.04 -1.68 0.76
C ARG A 63 -10.05 -2.84 1.73
N LYS A 64 -10.95 -2.79 2.71
CA LYS A 64 -11.22 -3.91 3.61
C LYS A 64 -12.42 -4.68 3.07
N GLU A 65 -12.49 -5.97 3.40
CA GLU A 65 -13.61 -6.82 3.02
C GLU A 65 -14.96 -6.16 3.30
N SER A 66 -15.85 -6.17 2.31
CA SER A 66 -17.20 -5.58 2.41
C SER A 66 -17.26 -4.07 2.75
N GLN A 67 -16.16 -3.32 2.56
CA GLN A 67 -16.10 -1.87 2.78
C GLN A 67 -15.68 -1.12 1.51
N ASP A 68 -16.07 0.16 1.43
CA ASP A 68 -15.62 1.03 0.36
C ASP A 68 -14.12 1.34 0.45
N PRO A 69 -13.41 1.53 -0.69
CA PRO A 69 -12.01 1.95 -0.69
C PRO A 69 -11.80 3.29 0.02
N VAL A 70 -10.70 3.39 0.76
CA VAL A 70 -10.29 4.63 1.43
C VAL A 70 -8.93 5.06 0.92
N VAL A 71 -8.82 6.35 0.58
CA VAL A 71 -7.60 6.98 0.09
C VAL A 71 -6.62 7.21 1.25
N LEU A 72 -5.37 6.76 1.10
CA LEU A 72 -4.31 6.89 2.11
C LEU A 72 -3.37 8.08 1.88
N THR A 73 -3.35 8.62 0.66
CA THR A 73 -2.51 9.77 0.27
C THR A 73 -3.31 11.07 0.25
N THR A 74 -2.68 12.21 0.53
CA THR A 74 -3.32 13.53 0.44
C THR A 74 -3.59 13.94 -1.01
N ASN A 75 -4.52 14.87 -1.22
CA ASN A 75 -4.85 15.37 -2.57
C ASN A 75 -3.73 16.16 -3.26
N ASN A 76 -2.69 16.59 -2.53
CA ASN A 76 -1.56 17.36 -3.07
C ASN A 76 -0.42 16.48 -3.60
N VAL A 77 -0.52 15.15 -3.44
CA VAL A 77 0.49 14.21 -3.92
C VAL A 77 -0.12 13.20 -4.88
N GLU A 78 0.72 12.62 -5.71
CA GLU A 78 0.38 11.54 -6.63
C GLU A 78 1.41 10.43 -6.54
N VAL A 79 0.97 9.20 -6.78
CA VAL A 79 1.81 8.00 -6.78
C VAL A 79 2.13 7.66 -8.23
N SER A 80 3.39 7.86 -8.61
CA SER A 80 3.88 7.55 -9.96
C SER A 80 4.40 6.12 -10.09
N ASN A 81 4.75 5.49 -8.97
CA ASN A 81 5.20 4.10 -8.95
C ASN A 81 4.70 3.39 -7.69
N LEU A 82 4.08 2.23 -7.87
CA LEU A 82 3.74 1.30 -6.79
C LEU A 82 4.01 -0.11 -7.31
N ILE A 83 5.03 -0.75 -6.75
CA ILE A 83 5.41 -2.12 -7.11
C ILE A 83 5.50 -2.98 -5.86
N PHE A 84 4.74 -4.06 -5.85
CA PHE A 84 4.85 -5.14 -4.89
C PHE A 84 5.66 -6.28 -5.50
N THR A 85 6.58 -6.86 -4.72
CA THR A 85 7.37 -8.00 -5.15
C THR A 85 7.52 -8.96 -3.99
N GLN A 86 7.08 -10.20 -4.16
CA GLN A 86 7.34 -11.23 -3.16
C GLN A 86 8.84 -11.60 -3.21
N VAL A 87 9.50 -11.56 -2.06
CA VAL A 87 10.94 -11.82 -1.92
C VAL A 87 11.19 -12.90 -0.87
N GLY A 88 12.11 -13.82 -1.16
CA GLY A 88 12.50 -14.91 -0.25
C GLY A 88 11.52 -16.09 -0.20
N GLU A 89 11.83 -17.06 0.66
CA GLU A 89 11.06 -18.31 0.83
C GLU A 89 9.88 -18.17 1.81
N ALA A 90 9.97 -17.26 2.78
CA ALA A 90 8.86 -16.88 3.64
C ALA A 90 8.12 -15.67 3.03
N PRO A 91 6.77 -15.63 3.00
CA PRO A 91 6.01 -14.57 2.33
C PRO A 91 6.36 -13.18 2.89
N SER A 92 7.35 -12.57 2.24
CA SER A 92 7.86 -11.24 2.49
C SER A 92 7.59 -10.43 1.25
N ILE A 93 7.07 -9.23 1.45
CA ILE A 93 6.69 -8.34 0.37
C ILE A 93 7.62 -7.15 0.40
N GLN A 94 8.36 -7.00 -0.69
CA GLN A 94 9.05 -5.76 -1.01
C GLN A 94 8.04 -4.80 -1.63
N ILE A 95 8.03 -3.57 -1.13
CA ILE A 95 7.22 -2.46 -1.63
C ILE A 95 8.19 -1.43 -2.20
N ASN A 96 8.00 -1.05 -3.45
CA ASN A 96 8.67 0.08 -4.08
C ASN A 96 7.62 1.15 -4.38
N LEU A 97 7.74 2.30 -3.72
CA LEU A 97 6.78 3.39 -3.79
C LEU A 97 7.50 4.67 -4.22
N THR A 98 7.01 5.32 -5.27
CA THR A 98 7.39 6.69 -5.64
C THR A 98 6.19 7.62 -5.48
N VAL A 99 6.39 8.71 -4.75
CA VAL A 99 5.38 9.75 -4.53
C VAL A 99 5.93 11.08 -5.02
N ASP A 100 5.12 11.79 -5.80
CA ASP A 100 5.41 13.10 -6.34
C ASP A 100 4.44 14.14 -5.78
N TYR A 101 4.89 15.39 -5.70
CA TYR A 101 3.98 16.51 -5.46
C TYR A 101 3.24 16.84 -6.74
N LYS A 102 1.91 17.04 -6.66
CA LYS A 102 1.11 17.39 -7.83
C LYS A 102 1.57 18.75 -8.38
N ASN A 103 2.02 18.74 -9.62
CA ASN A 103 2.54 19.92 -10.29
C ASN A 103 1.93 20.08 -11.69
N PRO A 104 0.62 20.37 -11.79
CA PRO A 104 -0.08 20.43 -13.08
C PRO A 104 0.45 21.55 -13.99
N GLU A 105 1.05 22.59 -13.42
CA GLU A 105 1.63 23.71 -14.16
C GLU A 105 3.12 23.48 -14.53
N ASN A 106 3.66 22.29 -14.22
CA ASN A 106 5.05 21.88 -14.46
C ASN A 106 6.09 22.93 -14.04
N ARG A 107 5.84 23.57 -12.89
CA ARG A 107 6.75 24.58 -12.33
C ARG A 107 7.91 23.90 -11.61
N THR A 108 9.14 24.27 -11.94
CA THR A 108 10.34 23.61 -11.38
C THR A 108 10.39 23.68 -9.85
N GLU A 109 9.86 24.76 -9.25
CA GLU A 109 9.78 24.93 -7.79
C GLU A 109 8.90 23.90 -7.06
N TYR A 110 8.03 23.17 -7.78
CA TYR A 110 7.12 22.16 -7.23
C TYR A 110 7.50 20.72 -7.62
N GLN A 111 8.65 20.51 -8.27
CA GLN A 111 9.16 19.18 -8.62
C GLN A 111 9.78 18.48 -7.41
N ALA A 112 8.94 18.10 -6.45
CA ALA A 112 9.36 17.28 -5.31
C ALA A 112 8.94 15.82 -5.52
N SER A 113 9.90 14.90 -5.44
CA SER A 113 9.70 13.45 -5.60
C SER A 113 10.44 12.69 -4.50
N ILE A 114 9.91 11.54 -4.09
CA ILE A 114 10.63 10.58 -3.25
C ILE A 114 10.31 9.14 -3.66
N SER A 115 11.35 8.32 -3.78
CA SER A 115 11.21 6.86 -3.91
C SER A 115 11.67 6.19 -2.63
N LEU A 116 10.86 5.24 -2.15
CA LEU A 116 11.12 4.48 -0.94
C LEU A 116 10.92 2.99 -1.22
N THR A 117 11.85 2.19 -0.71
CA THR A 117 11.77 0.73 -0.76
C THR A 117 11.66 0.19 0.66
N SER A 118 10.74 -0.73 0.89
CA SER A 118 10.57 -1.41 2.18
C SER A 118 10.34 -2.90 1.98
N VAL A 119 10.70 -3.71 2.96
CA VAL A 119 10.42 -5.16 2.98
C VAL A 119 9.73 -5.49 4.29
N ALA A 120 8.57 -6.14 4.21
CA ALA A 120 7.83 -6.62 5.37
C ALA A 120 7.46 -8.09 5.21
N SER A 121 7.58 -8.84 6.30
CA SER A 121 7.17 -10.24 6.40
C SER A 121 6.03 -10.34 7.40
N HIS A 122 5.03 -11.17 7.09
CA HIS A 122 4.03 -11.56 8.08
C HIS A 122 4.70 -12.34 9.23
N ARG A 123 4.17 -12.22 10.45
CA ARG A 123 4.70 -12.94 11.62
C ARG A 123 3.95 -14.27 11.78
N SER A 124 4.65 -15.39 11.62
CA SER A 124 4.16 -16.67 12.12
C SER A 124 4.28 -16.67 13.65
N TYR A 125 3.16 -16.81 14.35
CA TYR A 125 3.11 -17.10 15.78
C TYR A 125 2.82 -18.59 15.99
#